data_AF-E2B5D8-F1
#
_entry.id   AF-E2B5D8-F1
#
_cell.length_a   1.000
_cell.length_b   1.000
_cell.length_c   1.000
_cell.angle_alpha   90.00
_cell.angle_beta   90.00
_cell.angle_gamma   90.00
#
_symmetry.space_group_name_H-M   'P 1'
#
loop_
_entity.id
_entity.type
_entity.pdbx_description
1 polymer ?
#
loop_
_entity_poly.entity_id
_entity_poly.type
_entity_poly.pdbx_seq_one_letter_code
_entity_poly.pdbx_strand_id
1 'polypeptide(L)' 'GNAAPLFTIVKIWPAEFKRGRKSIFDEERSGRSKTATADETTDYVHRIVMDDRRLALKKITKAVGIS' A
#
# COMPACT_ATOMS: atom_id res chain seq x y z
N GLY A 1 -24.05 2.88 9.58
CA GLY A 1 -23.22 1.67 9.45
C GLY A 1 -23.36 0.87 10.72
N ASN A 2 -23.92 -0.33 10.63
CA ASN A 2 -24.01 -1.31 11.72
C ASN A 2 -24.38 -2.67 11.13
N ALA A 3 -23.68 -3.09 10.08
CA ALA A 3 -23.82 -4.46 9.61
C ALA A 3 -23.07 -5.37 10.60
N ALA A 4 -23.78 -6.32 11.19
CA ALA A 4 -23.15 -7.36 11.99
C ALA A 4 -22.13 -8.11 11.12
N PRO A 5 -20.99 -8.53 11.69
CA PRO A 5 -19.99 -9.30 10.95
C PRO A 5 -20.60 -10.62 10.46
N LEU A 6 -20.13 -11.08 9.30
CA LEU A 6 -20.55 -12.37 8.75
C LEU A 6 -20.28 -13.49 9.78
N PHE A 7 -21.20 -14.45 9.86
CA PHE A 7 -21.06 -15.62 10.77
C PHE A 7 -19.74 -16.37 10.57
N THR A 8 -19.24 -16.40 9.32
CA THR A 8 -17.93 -16.97 8.97
C THR A 8 -16.78 -16.27 9.69
N ILE A 9 -16.81 -14.93 9.77
CA ILE A 9 -15.77 -14.15 10.47
C ILE A 9 -15.80 -14.45 11.97
N VAL A 10 -17.00 -14.52 12.55
CA VAL A 10 -17.17 -14.85 13.98
C VAL A 10 -16.57 -16.21 14.32
N LYS A 11 -16.69 -17.20 13.43
CA LYS A 11 -16.11 -18.55 13.62
C LYS A 11 -14.59 -18.62 13.48
N ILE A 12 -13.95 -17.67 12.79
CA ILE A 12 -12.50 -17.66 12.60
C ILE A 12 -11.78 -17.19 13.88
N TRP A 13 -12.33 -16.21 14.59
CA TRP A 13 -11.70 -15.62 15.79
C TRP A 13 -11.31 -16.62 16.88
N PRO A 14 -12.12 -17.63 17.26
CA PRO A 14 -11.71 -18.64 18.21
C PRO A 14 -10.45 -19.42 17.80
N ALA A 15 -10.25 -19.67 16.50
CA ALA A 15 -9.05 -20.34 16.00
C ALA A 15 -7.82 -19.41 16.02
N GLU A 16 -8.01 -18.13 15.69
CA GLU A 16 -6.97 -17.09 15.76
C GLU A 16 -6.42 -16.91 17.18
N PHE A 17 -7.31 -16.87 18.18
CA PHE A 17 -6.91 -16.79 19.58
C PHE A 17 -6.15 -18.04 20.03
N LYS A 18 -6.59 -19.25 19.61
CA LYS A 18 -5.85 -20.50 19.86
C LYS A 18 -4.47 -20.51 19.20
N ARG A 19 -4.30 -19.83 18.06
CA ARG A 19 -3.00 -19.63 17.37
C ARG A 19 -2.10 -18.62 18.09
N GLY A 20 -2.59 -17.97 19.16
CA GLY A 20 -1.82 -17.03 19.96
C GLY A 20 -1.93 -15.57 19.53
N ARG A 21 -2.87 -15.22 18.62
CA ARG A 21 -3.19 -13.82 18.34
C ARG A 21 -3.71 -13.16 19.63
N LYS A 22 -3.12 -12.03 20.02
CA LYS A 22 -3.53 -11.23 21.19
C LYS A 22 -4.20 -9.90 20.82
N SER A 23 -4.00 -9.44 19.59
CA SER A 23 -4.56 -8.18 19.08
C SER A 23 -5.94 -8.41 18.47
N ILE A 24 -6.83 -7.44 18.68
CA ILE A 24 -8.13 -7.34 18.00
C ILE A 24 -8.09 -6.44 16.76
N PHE A 25 -6.97 -5.73 16.54
CA PHE A 25 -6.75 -4.94 15.35
C PHE A 25 -6.41 -5.83 14.16
N ASP A 26 -6.76 -5.37 12.96
CA ASP A 26 -6.33 -6.01 11.73
C ASP A 26 -4.80 -6.08 11.68
N GLU A 27 -4.27 -7.21 11.23
CA GLU A 27 -2.86 -7.34 10.87
C GLU A 27 -2.54 -6.44 9.67
N GLU A 28 -1.26 -6.14 9.49
CA GLU A 28 -0.79 -5.42 8.33
C GLU A 28 -1.30 -6.13 7.06
N ARG A 29 -2.17 -5.43 6.32
CA ARG A 29 -2.67 -5.96 5.07
C ARG A 29 -1.52 -5.95 4.07
N SER A 30 -1.18 -7.12 3.54
CA SER A 30 -0.33 -7.20 2.36
C SER A 30 -1.04 -6.51 1.20
N GLY A 31 -0.73 -5.23 1.00
CA GLY A 31 -1.11 -4.48 -0.18
C GLY A 31 -0.10 -4.71 -1.30
N ARG A 32 -0.46 -4.36 -2.53
CA ARG A 32 0.55 -4.14 -3.57
C ARG A 32 1.53 -3.10 -3.03
N SER A 33 2.83 -3.40 -3.03
CA SER A 33 3.82 -2.38 -2.74
C SER A 33 3.54 -1.19 -3.66
N LYS A 34 3.44 0.01 -3.09
CA LYS A 34 3.31 1.22 -3.90
C LYS A 34 4.62 1.36 -4.64
N THR A 35 4.69 0.81 -5.85
CA THR A 35 5.89 0.83 -6.70
C THR A 35 6.32 2.28 -6.97
N ALA A 36 5.34 3.19 -6.98
CA ALA A 36 5.53 4.64 -7.05
C ALA A 36 6.23 5.28 -5.84
N THR A 37 6.32 4.60 -4.69
CA THR A 37 6.93 5.10 -3.45
C THR A 37 8.19 4.31 -3.06
N ALA A 38 8.70 3.47 -3.96
CA ALA A 38 10.02 2.86 -3.75
C ALA A 38 11.09 3.97 -3.73
N ASP A 39 12.08 3.87 -2.84
CA ASP A 39 13.13 4.88 -2.69
C ASP A 39 13.84 5.17 -4.02
N GLU A 40 14.13 4.12 -4.80
CA GLU A 40 14.72 4.23 -6.15
C GLU A 40 13.88 5.09 -7.10
N THR A 41 12.55 4.92 -7.05
CA THR A 41 11.62 5.68 -7.88
C THR A 41 11.54 7.13 -7.44
N THR A 42 11.55 7.38 -6.13
CA THR A 42 11.58 8.73 -5.55
C THR A 42 12.87 9.47 -5.93
N ASP A 43 14.01 8.80 -5.83
CA ASP A 43 15.32 9.35 -6.21
C ASP A 43 15.40 9.65 -7.70
N TYR A 44 14.87 8.76 -8.55
CA TYR A 44 14.85 8.96 -9.99
C TYR A 44 13.97 10.16 -10.38
N VAL A 45 12.77 10.29 -9.80
CA VAL A 45 11.90 11.45 -10.01
C VAL A 45 12.57 12.74 -9.52
N HIS A 46 13.21 12.69 -8.35
CA HIS A 46 13.93 13.84 -7.80
C HIS A 46 15.04 14.34 -8.74
N ARG A 47 15.83 13.43 -9.32
CA ARG A 47 16.86 13.78 -10.33
C ARG A 47 16.25 14.44 -11.55
N ILE A 48 15.19 13.87 -12.12
CA ILE A 48 14.51 14.43 -13.30
C ILE A 48 14.02 15.87 -13.04
N VAL A 49 13.43 16.11 -11.86
CA VAL A 49 12.92 17.43 -11.49
C VAL A 49 14.05 18.44 -11.23
N MET A 50 15.18 17.99 -10.68
CA MET A 50 16.36 18.84 -10.48
C MET A 50 17.05 19.20 -11.81
N ASP A 51 17.08 18.29 -12.78
CA ASP A 51 17.67 18.52 -14.10
C ASP A 51 16.82 19.45 -14.98
N ASP A 52 15.49 19.27 -14.97
CA ASP A 52 14.55 20.15 -15.67
C ASP A 52 13.25 20.34 -14.89
N ARG A 53 13.20 21.44 -14.12
CA ARG A 53 12.02 21.85 -13.34
C ARG A 53 10.77 22.10 -14.18
N ARG A 54 10.88 22.30 -15.51
CA ARG A 54 9.75 22.59 -16.40
C ARG A 54 9.12 21.35 -17.03
N LEU A 55 9.58 20.15 -16.66
CA LEU A 55 9.00 18.90 -17.16
C LEU A 55 7.53 18.74 -16.75
N ALA A 56 6.67 18.50 -17.74
CA ALA A 56 5.28 18.18 -17.51
C ALA A 56 5.14 16.83 -16.79
N LEU A 57 4.21 16.73 -15.85
CA LEU A 57 3.96 15.53 -15.03
C LEU A 57 3.83 14.26 -15.89
N LYS A 58 3.16 14.35 -17.05
CA LYS A 58 2.98 13.23 -18.01
C LYS A 58 4.29 12.64 -18.53
N LYS A 59 5.34 13.45 -18.66
CA LYS A 59 6.67 12.96 -19.11
C LYS A 59 7.35 12.18 -17.99
N ILE A 60 7.23 12.67 -16.75
CA ILE A 60 7.79 12.02 -15.57
C ILE A 60 7.08 10.70 -15.34
N THR A 61 5.74 10.67 -15.36
CA THR A 61 4.98 9.43 -15.17
C THR A 61 5.31 8.39 -16.24
N LYS A 62 5.45 8.81 -17.50
CA LYS A 62 5.91 7.93 -18.59
C LYS A 62 7.32 7.39 -18.38
N ALA A 63 8.25 8.21 -17.89
CA ALA A 63 9.63 7.79 -17.61
C ALA A 63 9.70 6.78 -16.45
N VAL A 64 8.85 6.95 -15.45
CA VAL A 64 8.80 6.09 -14.25
C VAL A 64 7.93 4.84 -14.48
N GLY A 65 7.21 4.76 -15.61
CA GLY A 65 6.30 3.65 -15.90
C GLY A 65 5.07 3.61 -14.99
N ILE A 66 4.68 4.76 -14.44
CA ILE A 66 3.47 4.92 -13.64
C ILE A 66 2.37 5.39 -14.60
N SER A 67 1.27 4.64 -14.66
CA SER A 67 0.07 5.00 -15.41
C SER A 67 -0.92 5.76 -14.54
#